data_AF-A0A564G4S9-F1
#
_entry.id   AF-A0A564G4S9-F1
#
_cell.length_a   1.000
_cell.length_b   1.000
_cell.length_c   1.000
_cell.angle_alpha   90.00
_cell.angle_beta   90.00
_cell.angle_gamma   90.00
#
_symmetry.space_group_name_H-M   'P 1'
#
loop_
_entity.id
_entity.type
_entity.pdbx_description
1 polymer ?
#
loop_
_entity_poly.entity_id
_entity_poly.type
_entity_poly.pdbx_seq_one_letter_code
_entity_poly.pdbx_strand_id
1 'polypeptide(L)' 'MRRGRKTSAEQVVLRLRQIEVQTAQGKSLALGCKEAGISEQS' A
#
# COMPACT_ATOMS: atom_id res chain seq x y z
N MET A 1 5.63 17.72 15.27
CA MET A 1 5.34 16.68 14.27
C MET A 1 5.88 15.35 14.78
N ARG A 2 5.10 14.27 14.81
CA ARG A 2 5.57 12.97 15.33
C ARG A 2 6.66 12.41 14.41
N ARG A 3 7.93 12.48 14.85
CA ARG A 3 9.08 11.85 14.21
C ARG A 3 8.78 10.38 13.93
N GLY A 4 8.72 10.03 12.64
CA GLY A 4 8.87 8.69 12.07
C GLY A 4 8.18 7.55 12.81
N ARG A 5 6.87 7.39 12.63
CA ARG A 5 6.24 6.08 12.87
C ARG A 5 6.81 5.14 11.81
N LYS A 6 7.86 4.39 12.15
CA LYS A 6 8.41 3.35 11.29
C LYS A 6 7.27 2.38 10.98
N THR A 7 6.76 2.40 9.76
CA THR A 7 5.85 1.35 9.28
C THR A 7 6.61 0.04 9.43
N SER A 8 6.06 -0.92 10.18
CA SER A 8 6.71 -2.23 10.34
C SER A 8 6.93 -2.82 8.94
N ALA A 9 8.06 -3.49 8.71
CA ALA A 9 8.30 -4.19 7.45
C ALA A 9 7.14 -5.14 7.10
N GLU A 10 6.55 -5.76 8.12
CA GLU A 10 5.35 -6.58 8.01
C GLU A 10 4.15 -5.80 7.45
N GLN A 11 3.91 -4.57 7.94
CA GLN A 11 2.84 -3.72 7.41
C GLN A 11 3.09 -3.31 5.96
N VAL A 12 4.34 -3.13 5.55
CA VAL A 12 4.70 -2.83 4.16
C VAL A 12 4.40 -4.05 3.28
N VAL A 13 4.85 -5.25 3.68
CA VAL A 13 4.60 -6.49 2.94
C VAL A 13 3.11 -6.77 2.80
N LEU A 14 2.32 -6.58 3.87
CA LEU A 14 0.87 -6.76 3.81
C LEU A 14 0.19 -5.85 2.78
N ARG A 15 0.58 -4.57 2.72
CA ARG A 15 0.03 -3.63 1.74
C ARG A 15 0.43 -3.97 0.31
N LEU A 16 1.69 -4.35 0.09
CA LEU A 16 2.17 -4.77 -1.23
C LEU A 16 1.41 -6.02 -1.71
N ARG A 17 1.21 -7.00 -0.82
CA ARG A 17 0.44 -8.21 -1.14
C ARG A 17 -1.01 -7.89 -1.49
N GLN A 18 -1.62 -6.91 -0.81
CA GLN A 18 -2.97 -6.46 -1.12
C GLN A 18 -3.06 -5.83 -2.53
N ILE A 19 -2.07 -5.03 -2.90
CA ILE A 19 -1.97 -4.42 -4.24
C ILE A 19 -1.74 -5.50 -5.32
N GLU A 20 -0.88 -6.48 -5.07
CA GLU A 20 -0.66 -7.62 -5.98
C GLU A 20 -1.95 -8.39 -6.24
N VAL A 21 -2.74 -8.68 -5.20
CA VAL A 21 -4.04 -9.36 -5.35
C VAL A 21 -5.02 -8.51 -6.16
N GLN A 22 -5.12 -7.21 -5.89
CA GLN A 22 -6.01 -6.31 -6.61
C GLN A 22 -5.63 -6.16 -8.08
N THR A 23 -4.34 -6.04 -8.37
CA THR A 23 -3.82 -5.95 -9.75
C THR A 23 -4.00 -7.28 -10.50
N ALA A 24 -3.80 -8.42 -9.85
CA ALA A 24 -4.12 -9.74 -10.42
C ALA A 24 -5.62 -9.92 -10.72
N GLN A 25 -6.50 -9.21 -10.00
CA GLN A 25 -7.94 -9.16 -10.28
C GLN A 25 -8.32 -8.15 -11.38
N GLY A 26 -7.35 -7.52 -12.04
CA GLY A 26 -7.57 -6.57 -13.14
C GLY A 26 -7.86 -5.14 -12.69
N LYS A 27 -7.69 -4.81 -11.39
CA LYS A 27 -7.77 -3.42 -10.94
C LYS A 27 -6.51 -2.66 -11.36
N SER A 28 -6.66 -1.36 -11.63
CA SER A 28 -5.51 -0.51 -11.90
C SER A 28 -4.62 -0.35 -10.66
N LEU A 29 -3.32 -0.19 -10.86
CA LEU A 29 -2.36 0.06 -9.79
C LEU A 29 -2.76 1.26 -8.91
N ALA A 30 -3.25 2.34 -9.53
CA ALA A 30 -3.71 3.53 -8.82
C ALA A 30 -4.87 3.21 -7.85
N LEU A 31 -5.84 2.39 -8.30
CA LEU A 31 -6.94 1.95 -7.45
C LEU A 31 -6.44 1.03 -6.33
N GLY A 32 -5.52 0.11 -6.64
CA GLY A 32 -4.95 -0.80 -5.64
C GLY A 32 -4.19 -0.06 -4.54
N CYS A 33 -3.34 0.91 -4.90
CA CYS A 33 -2.64 1.76 -3.93
C CYS A 33 -3.60 2.53 -3.04
N LYS A 34 -4.66 3.12 -3.62
CA LYS A 34 -5.71 3.82 -2.88
C LYS A 34 -6.43 2.89 -1.90
N GLU A 35 -6.83 1.70 -2.34
CA GLU A 35 -7.51 0.70 -1.50
C GLU A 35 -6.59 0.14 -0.39
N ALA A 36 -5.28 0.03 -0.63
CA ALA A 36 -4.29 -0.39 0.36
C ALA A 36 -3.88 0.73 1.35
N GLY A 37 -4.54 1.90 1.27
CA GLY A 37 -4.24 3.05 2.13
C GLY A 37 -2.83 3.60 1.93
N ILE A 38 -2.23 3.37 0.76
CA ILE A 38 -0.98 4.00 0.35
C ILE A 38 -1.34 5.36 -0.24
N SER A 39 -1.06 6.43 0.52
CA SER A 39 -1.03 7.77 -0.03
C SER A 39 0.29 7.95 -0.78
N GLU A 40 0.25 8.53 -1.97
CA GLU A 40 1.47 8.91 -2.70
C GLU A 40 2.28 9.85 -1.80
N GLN A 41 3.48 9.42 -1.43
CA GLN A 41 4.38 10.22 -0.62
C GLN A 41 5.20 11.08 -1.60
N SER A 42 4.80 12.35 -1.76
CA SER A 42 5.53 13.36 -2.55
C SER A 42 6.92 13.63 -1.98
#